data_AF-A0A7J4AXU2-F1
#
_entry.id   AF-A0A7J4AXU2-F1
#
_cell.length_a   1.000
_cell.length_b   1.000
_cell.length_c   1.000
_cell.angle_alpha   90.00
_cell.angle_beta   90.00
_cell.angle_gamma   90.00
#
_symmetry.space_group_name_H-M   'P 1'
#
loop_
_entity.id
_entity.type
_entity.pdbx_description
1 polymer ?
#
loop_
_entity_poly.entity_id
_entity_poly.type
_entity_poly.pdbx_seq_one_letter_code
_entity_poly.pdbx_strand_id
1 'polypeptide(L)'
;MNINLTAKKNSSIGRIQRIDYISRIIEDLNTQDPGHLIIVEGSRDKDALVKLGVRTRIMTVRSFLKIASTDRLEKEGLTEIIVLTDFDRRGKFYSRIIKKMCSGRVRVNTKYKQRLKKCLGNWVKDVEGIPGFLDSAFSRV
;
A
#
# COMPACT_ATOMS: atom_id res chain seq x y z
N MET A 1 -9.41 -42.91 5.95
CA MET A 1 -9.39 -41.93 7.06
C MET A 1 -7.98 -41.90 7.62
N ASN A 2 -7.19 -40.86 7.33
CA ASN A 2 -6.13 -40.33 8.20
C ASN A 2 -5.59 -39.03 7.60
N ILE A 3 -6.36 -37.99 7.91
CA ILE A 3 -5.99 -36.59 8.13
C ILE A 3 -4.56 -36.42 8.69
N ASN A 4 -3.63 -35.93 7.86
CA ASN A 4 -2.55 -35.03 8.30
C ASN A 4 -1.82 -34.35 7.13
N LEU A 5 -2.58 -33.67 6.26
CA LEU A 5 -2.03 -32.81 5.19
C LEU A 5 -1.93 -31.32 5.59
N THR A 6 -2.17 -30.99 6.87
CA THR A 6 -2.34 -29.61 7.35
C THR A 6 -1.19 -29.05 8.18
N ALA A 7 -0.04 -29.74 8.28
CA ALA A 7 1.08 -29.28 9.12
C ALA A 7 2.38 -28.91 8.35
N LYS A 8 2.42 -28.99 7.01
CA LYS A 8 3.65 -28.75 6.20
C LYS A 8 3.54 -27.66 5.11
N LYS A 9 2.58 -26.74 5.21
CA LYS A 9 2.36 -25.66 4.21
C LYS A 9 2.72 -24.24 4.69
N ASN A 10 3.58 -24.13 5.70
CA ASN A 10 4.18 -22.86 6.16
C ASN A 10 5.67 -22.77 5.79
N SER A 11 6.05 -23.29 4.63
CA SER A 11 7.38 -23.08 4.07
C SER A 11 7.52 -21.60 3.69
N SER A 12 8.49 -20.93 4.30
CA SER A 12 8.84 -19.54 4.03
C SER A 12 8.90 -19.29 2.52
N ILE A 13 8.07 -18.39 2.00
CA ILE A 13 8.19 -17.90 0.62
C ILE A 13 9.66 -17.52 0.39
N GLY A 14 10.27 -18.17 -0.61
CA GLY A 14 11.67 -17.94 -0.96
C GLY A 14 11.90 -16.46 -1.33
N ARG A 15 13.11 -15.94 -1.11
CA ARG A 15 13.40 -14.50 -1.31
C ARG A 15 12.96 -14.01 -2.70
N ILE A 16 13.20 -14.80 -3.75
CA ILE A 16 12.79 -14.50 -5.13
C ILE A 16 11.26 -14.40 -5.26
N GLN A 17 10.53 -15.39 -4.76
CA GLN A 17 9.06 -15.39 -4.78
C GLN A 17 8.47 -14.19 -4.02
N ARG A 18 9.14 -13.75 -2.94
CA ARG A 18 8.73 -12.55 -2.19
C ARG A 18 8.90 -11.29 -3.03
N ILE A 19 10.04 -11.15 -3.71
CA ILE A 19 10.34 -10.00 -4.58
C ILE A 19 9.36 -9.93 -5.74
N ASP A 20 9.13 -11.06 -6.42
CA ASP A 20 8.14 -11.16 -7.50
C ASP A 20 6.75 -10.77 -6.99
N TYR A 21 6.32 -11.29 -5.85
CA TYR A 21 5.04 -10.94 -5.26
C TYR A 21 4.93 -9.45 -4.88
N ILE A 22 5.98 -8.85 -4.31
CA ILE A 22 6.00 -7.40 -4.02
C ILE A 22 5.91 -6.60 -5.33
N SER A 23 6.66 -6.98 -6.35
CA SER A 23 6.67 -6.30 -7.65
C SER A 23 5.28 -6.33 -8.28
N ARG A 24 4.59 -7.48 -8.24
CA ARG A 24 3.19 -7.59 -8.68
C ARG A 24 2.24 -6.72 -7.86
N ILE A 25 2.43 -6.62 -6.54
CA ILE A 25 1.61 -5.70 -5.73
C ILE A 25 1.82 -4.25 -6.19
N ILE A 26 3.06 -3.84 -6.46
CA ILE A 26 3.37 -2.48 -6.94
C ILE A 26 2.76 -2.25 -8.32
N GLU A 27 2.83 -3.24 -9.22
CA GLU A 27 2.20 -3.17 -10.53
C GLU A 27 0.68 -3.05 -10.42
N ASP A 28 0.03 -3.84 -9.55
CA ASP A 28 -1.41 -3.77 -9.26
C ASP A 28 -1.87 -2.38 -8.73
N LEU A 29 -0.96 -1.55 -8.21
CA LEU A 29 -1.29 -0.19 -7.79
C LEU A 29 -1.52 0.75 -8.98
N ASN A 30 -1.05 0.40 -10.17
CA ASN A 30 -1.26 1.19 -11.38
C ASN A 30 -2.67 1.00 -11.94
N THR A 31 -3.32 2.12 -12.23
CA THR A 31 -4.59 2.18 -12.94
C THR A 31 -4.66 3.42 -13.81
N GLN A 32 -5.49 3.36 -14.85
CA GLN A 32 -5.83 4.51 -15.68
C GLN A 32 -7.10 5.23 -15.20
N ASP A 33 -7.78 4.70 -14.17
CA ASP A 33 -9.00 5.32 -13.62
C ASP A 33 -8.64 6.61 -12.85
N PRO A 34 -9.09 7.80 -13.32
CA PRO A 34 -8.83 9.06 -12.63
C PRO A 34 -9.51 9.16 -11.26
N GLY A 35 -10.52 8.33 -10.98
CA GLY A 35 -11.20 8.23 -9.69
C GLY A 35 -10.39 7.49 -8.63
N HIS A 36 -9.23 6.92 -8.97
CA HIS A 36 -8.37 6.23 -8.01
C HIS A 36 -7.30 7.14 -7.42
N LEU A 37 -7.14 7.05 -6.09
CA LEU A 37 -6.14 7.81 -5.34
C LEU A 37 -5.38 6.91 -4.37
N ILE A 38 -4.06 6.99 -4.38
CA ILE A 38 -3.20 6.39 -3.35
C ILE A 38 -2.88 7.45 -2.29
N ILE A 39 -3.12 7.13 -1.03
CA ILE A 39 -2.76 7.97 0.12
C ILE A 39 -1.55 7.36 0.83
N VAL A 40 -0.49 8.14 0.94
CA VAL A 40 0.74 7.80 1.67
C VAL A 40 0.96 8.74 2.87
N GLU A 41 1.81 8.36 3.82
CA GLU A 41 2.03 9.17 5.02
C GLU A 41 2.84 10.45 4.73
N GLY A 42 3.98 10.29 4.04
CA GLY A 42 4.91 11.39 3.72
C GLY A 42 5.22 11.55 2.22
N SER A 43 6.00 12.60 1.89
CA SER A 43 6.48 12.82 0.53
C SER A 43 7.48 11.76 0.07
N ARG A 44 8.32 11.27 0.99
CA ARG A 44 9.30 10.22 0.67
C ARG A 44 8.65 8.90 0.28
N ASP A 45 7.52 8.55 0.89
CA ASP A 45 6.71 7.39 0.47
C ASP A 45 6.17 7.58 -0.95
N LYS A 46 5.69 8.78 -1.27
CA LYS A 46 5.25 9.12 -2.63
C LYS A 46 6.40 8.95 -3.61
N ASP A 47 7.55 9.51 -3.31
CA ASP A 47 8.73 9.45 -4.18
C ASP A 47 9.22 8.01 -4.37
N ALA A 48 9.15 7.19 -3.31
CA ALA A 48 9.44 5.76 -3.37
C ALA A 48 8.49 5.02 -4.32
N LEU A 49 7.17 5.25 -4.23
CA LEU A 49 6.21 4.65 -5.15
C LEU A 49 6.41 5.12 -6.60
N VAL A 50 6.72 6.40 -6.82
CA VAL A 50 7.05 6.93 -8.15
C VAL A 50 8.32 6.27 -8.71
N LYS A 51 9.38 6.12 -7.89
CA LYS A 51 10.61 5.40 -8.28
C LYS A 51 10.31 3.95 -8.67
N LEU A 52 9.35 3.32 -8.01
CA LEU A 52 8.89 1.96 -8.30
C LEU A 52 7.94 1.85 -9.51
N GLY A 53 7.68 2.96 -10.22
CA GLY A 53 6.87 2.97 -11.43
C GLY A 53 5.36 3.12 -11.21
N VAL A 54 4.93 3.53 -10.02
CA VAL A 54 3.51 3.83 -9.76
C VAL A 54 3.14 5.18 -10.40
N ARG A 55 2.12 5.14 -11.27
CA ARG A 55 1.58 6.27 -12.03
C ARG A 55 0.19 6.72 -11.57
N THR A 56 -0.52 5.88 -10.83
CA THR A 56 -1.77 6.27 -10.17
C THR A 56 -1.55 7.53 -9.34
N ARG A 57 -2.55 8.40 -9.27
CA ARG A 57 -2.47 9.64 -8.49
C ARG A 57 -2.12 9.34 -7.03
N ILE A 58 -1.11 10.03 -6.48
CA ILE A 58 -0.65 9.88 -5.09
C ILE A 58 -0.79 11.19 -4.33
N MET A 59 -1.31 11.13 -3.10
CA MET A 59 -1.44 12.26 -2.19
C MET A 59 -0.97 11.90 -0.78
N THR A 60 -0.44 12.87 -0.04
CA THR A 60 -0.11 12.65 1.38
C THR A 60 -1.35 12.70 2.25
N VAL A 61 -1.34 12.00 3.39
CA VAL A 61 -2.42 12.04 4.39
C VAL A 61 -2.77 13.48 4.75
N ARG A 62 -1.76 14.33 5.01
CA ARG A 62 -1.96 15.75 5.35
C ARG A 62 -2.76 16.48 4.27
N SER A 63 -2.41 16.29 3.00
CA SER A 63 -3.09 16.97 1.89
C SER A 63 -4.51 16.45 1.70
N PHE A 64 -4.70 15.14 1.84
CA PHE A 64 -6.02 14.53 1.76
C PHE A 64 -6.95 15.03 2.87
N LEU A 65 -6.49 15.04 4.12
CA LEU A 65 -7.30 15.50 5.25
C LEU A 65 -7.73 16.96 5.10
N LYS A 66 -6.87 17.82 4.52
CA LYS A 66 -7.22 19.22 4.23
C LYS A 66 -8.36 19.35 3.21
N ILE A 67 -8.43 18.47 2.21
CA ILE A 67 -9.49 18.46 1.21
C ILE A 67 -10.75 17.82 1.81
N ALA A 68 -10.59 16.68 2.49
CA ALA A 68 -11.68 15.90 3.06
C ALA A 68 -12.37 16.59 4.24
N SER A 69 -11.73 17.58 4.89
CA SER A 69 -12.36 18.44 5.90
C SER A 69 -13.23 19.55 5.30
N THR A 70 -13.45 19.54 3.98
CA THR A 70 -14.28 20.50 3.25
C THR A 70 -15.26 19.75 2.34
N ASP A 71 -16.24 20.45 1.77
CA ASP A 71 -17.19 19.87 0.80
C ASP A 71 -16.57 19.61 -0.59
N ARG A 72 -15.24 19.61 -0.69
CA ARG A 72 -14.51 19.40 -1.94
C ARG A 72 -14.27 17.94 -2.27
N LEU A 73 -14.40 17.02 -1.31
CA LEU A 73 -14.12 15.60 -1.54
C LEU A 73 -14.96 15.01 -2.68
N GLU A 74 -16.22 15.40 -2.79
CA GLU A 74 -17.13 14.93 -3.85
C GLU A 74 -16.73 15.47 -5.23
N LYS A 75 -16.18 16.69 -5.28
CA LYS A 75 -15.67 17.31 -6.50
C LYS A 75 -14.42 16.64 -7.05
N GLU A 76 -13.75 15.82 -6.24
CA GLU A 76 -12.56 15.06 -6.66
C GLU A 76 -12.92 13.83 -7.52
N GLY A 77 -14.20 13.45 -7.62
CA GLY A 77 -14.64 12.32 -8.44
C GLY A 77 -14.04 10.97 -8.03
N LEU A 78 -13.67 10.82 -6.75
CA LEU A 78 -12.97 9.62 -6.27
C LEU A 78 -13.93 8.43 -6.14
N THR A 79 -13.54 7.29 -6.72
CA THR A 79 -14.25 6.02 -6.66
C THR A 79 -13.53 5.03 -5.72
N GLU A 80 -12.20 5.07 -5.68
CA GLU A 80 -11.37 4.27 -4.77
C GLU A 80 -10.20 5.05 -4.18
N ILE A 81 -10.00 4.87 -2.87
CA ILE A 81 -8.80 5.32 -2.16
C ILE A 81 -8.03 4.10 -1.65
N ILE A 82 -6.78 3.95 -2.09
CA ILE A 82 -5.84 2.96 -1.57
C ILE A 82 -5.00 3.63 -0.47
N VAL A 83 -5.01 3.09 0.75
CA VAL A 83 -4.23 3.67 1.87
C VAL A 83 -2.96 2.87 2.11
N LEU A 84 -1.81 3.49 1.85
CA LEU A 84 -0.44 2.97 2.03
C LEU A 84 0.36 3.84 3.02
N THR A 85 -0.17 4.00 4.22
CA THR A 85 0.58 4.59 5.36
C THR A 85 1.47 3.56 6.05
N ASP A 86 2.35 4.02 6.94
CA ASP A 86 3.33 3.19 7.64
C ASP A 86 2.72 1.98 8.36
N PHE A 87 3.50 0.91 8.52
CA PHE A 87 3.03 -0.36 9.08
C PHE A 87 2.90 -0.34 10.62
N ASP A 88 2.95 0.83 11.23
CA ASP A 88 2.97 1.08 12.67
C ASP A 88 1.58 1.47 13.24
N ARG A 89 1.55 1.93 14.50
CA ARG A 89 0.32 2.36 15.19
C ARG A 89 -0.25 3.64 14.58
N ARG A 90 0.61 4.58 14.16
CA ARG A 90 0.23 5.88 13.60
C ARG A 90 -0.40 5.70 12.22
N GLY A 91 0.21 4.91 11.35
CA GLY A 91 -0.34 4.56 10.06
C GLY A 91 -1.69 3.83 10.19
N LYS A 92 -1.88 2.97 11.21
CA LYS A 92 -3.19 2.34 11.49
C LYS A 92 -4.24 3.37 11.91
N PHE A 93 -3.87 4.39 12.68
CA PHE A 93 -4.76 5.48 13.06
C PHE A 93 -5.24 6.27 11.82
N TYR A 94 -4.32 6.64 10.92
CA TYR A 94 -4.70 7.31 9.67
C TYR A 94 -5.62 6.47 8.79
N SER A 95 -5.37 5.16 8.66
CA SER A 95 -6.28 4.27 7.91
C SER A 95 -7.71 4.27 8.48
N ARG A 96 -7.89 4.42 9.80
CA ARG A 96 -9.21 4.50 10.43
C ARG A 96 -9.88 5.84 10.19
N ILE A 97 -9.15 6.94 10.30
CA ILE A 97 -9.68 8.29 10.04
C ILE A 97 -10.17 8.38 8.59
N ILE A 98 -9.33 7.98 7.63
CA ILE A 98 -9.67 8.06 6.20
C ILE A 98 -10.92 7.22 5.91
N LYS A 99 -11.00 5.99 6.45
CA LYS A 99 -12.20 5.16 6.35
C LYS A 99 -13.45 5.86 6.88
N LYS A 100 -13.36 6.50 8.04
CA LYS A 100 -14.49 7.22 8.65
C LYS A 100 -14.92 8.40 7.78
N MET A 101 -13.98 9.21 7.28
CA MET A 101 -14.27 10.39 6.45
C MET A 101 -14.86 10.03 5.09
N CYS A 102 -14.47 8.89 4.52
CA CYS A 102 -14.95 8.44 3.21
C CYS A 102 -16.18 7.54 3.27
N SER A 103 -16.69 7.23 4.46
CA SER A 103 -17.77 6.27 4.66
C SER A 103 -19.00 6.65 3.85
N GLY A 104 -19.49 5.72 3.03
CA GLY A 104 -20.66 5.93 2.16
C GLY A 104 -20.40 6.80 0.92
N ARG A 105 -19.17 7.28 0.70
CA ARG A 105 -18.83 8.19 -0.42
C ARG A 105 -17.80 7.59 -1.36
N VAL A 106 -16.72 7.01 -0.82
CA VAL A 106 -15.59 6.48 -1.60
C VAL A 106 -15.15 5.14 -1.04
N ARG A 107 -14.83 4.16 -1.91
CA ARG A 107 -14.34 2.86 -1.46
C ARG A 107 -12.91 2.99 -0.92
N VAL A 108 -12.71 2.67 0.36
CA VAL A 108 -11.37 2.71 0.97
C VAL A 108 -10.75 1.31 1.03
N ASN A 109 -9.68 1.10 0.28
CA ASN A 109 -8.95 -0.15 0.17
C ASN A 109 -7.65 -0.14 0.97
N THR A 110 -7.58 -1.04 1.96
CA THR A 110 -6.38 -1.27 2.79
C THR A 110 -5.72 -2.63 2.53
N LYS A 111 -6.18 -3.38 1.52
CA LYS A 111 -5.69 -4.74 1.22
C LYS A 111 -4.25 -4.72 0.71
N TYR A 112 -3.88 -3.74 -0.10
CA TYR A 112 -2.51 -3.55 -0.58
C TYR A 112 -1.50 -3.41 0.57
N LYS A 113 -1.79 -2.53 1.54
CA LYS A 113 -1.00 -2.38 2.77
C LYS A 113 -0.82 -3.70 3.53
N GLN A 114 -1.89 -4.49 3.65
CA GLN A 114 -1.83 -5.79 4.34
C GLN A 114 -0.97 -6.80 3.59
N ARG A 115 -1.11 -6.89 2.25
CA ARG A 115 -0.29 -7.74 1.39
C ARG A 115 1.20 -7.36 1.49
N LEU A 116 1.52 -6.07 1.37
CA LEU A 116 2.89 -5.56 1.51
C LEU A 116 3.47 -5.89 2.89
N LYS A 117 2.75 -5.55 3.97
CA LYS A 117 3.20 -5.83 5.35
C LYS A 117 3.48 -7.32 5.58
N LYS A 118 2.61 -8.21 5.07
CA LYS A 118 2.78 -9.66 5.20
C LYS A 118 4.07 -10.15 4.52
N CYS A 119 4.42 -9.58 3.37
CA CYS A 119 5.57 -10.03 2.58
C CYS A 119 6.89 -9.38 3.03
N LEU A 120 6.85 -8.09 3.35
CA LEU A 120 7.99 -7.32 3.84
C LEU A 120 8.37 -7.71 5.28
N GLY A 121 7.40 -8.14 6.10
CA GLY A 121 7.64 -8.56 7.47
C GLY A 121 8.38 -7.49 8.28
N ASN A 122 9.45 -7.87 8.96
CA ASN A 122 10.31 -6.95 9.73
C ASN A 122 11.46 -6.35 8.92
N TRP A 123 11.57 -6.67 7.63
CA TRP A 123 12.69 -6.22 6.78
C TRP A 123 12.53 -4.77 6.32
N VAL A 124 11.28 -4.31 6.19
CA VAL A 124 10.95 -2.96 5.75
C VAL A 124 9.83 -2.42 6.64
N LYS A 125 10.07 -1.27 7.26
CA LYS A 125 9.20 -0.67 8.27
C LYS A 125 8.10 0.23 7.68
N ASP A 126 8.34 0.78 6.50
CA ASP A 126 7.55 1.82 5.84
C ASP A 126 7.51 1.62 4.30
N VAL A 127 6.84 2.52 3.58
CA VAL A 127 6.79 2.47 2.11
C VAL A 127 8.11 3.01 1.51
N GLU A 128 8.72 4.03 2.12
CA GLU A 128 10.02 4.59 1.76
C GLU A 128 11.12 3.52 1.59
N GLY A 129 11.14 2.48 2.41
CA GLY A 129 12.17 1.43 2.36
C GLY A 129 11.97 0.34 1.30
N ILE A 130 10.82 0.28 0.62
CA ILE A 130 10.53 -0.78 -0.37
C ILE A 130 11.52 -0.76 -1.57
N PRO A 131 11.85 0.39 -2.18
CA PRO A 131 12.81 0.42 -3.29
C PRO A 131 14.16 -0.15 -2.89
N GLY A 132 14.70 0.23 -1.72
CA GLY A 132 15.99 -0.29 -1.25
C GLY A 132 15.95 -1.80 -1.03
N PHE A 133 14.84 -2.35 -0.54
CA PHE A 133 14.67 -3.79 -0.41
C PHE A 133 14.72 -4.52 -1.74
N LEU A 134 14.04 -4.00 -2.77
CA LEU A 134 14.04 -4.58 -4.12
C LEU A 134 15.42 -4.44 -4.80
N ASP A 135 16.01 -3.24 -4.77
CA ASP A 135 17.33 -2.96 -5.35
C ASP A 135 18.40 -3.89 -4.75
N SER A 136 18.41 -4.08 -3.42
CA SER A 136 19.36 -4.97 -2.74
C SER A 136 19.28 -6.43 -3.15
N ALA A 137 18.18 -6.84 -3.80
CA ALA A 137 18.03 -8.19 -4.30
C ALA A 137 18.55 -8.36 -5.73
N PHE A 138 18.58 -7.30 -6.53
CA PHE A 138 19.12 -7.33 -7.89
C PHE A 138 20.64 -7.18 -7.91
N SER A 139 21.25 -6.48 -6.95
CA SER A 139 22.71 -6.32 -6.86
C SER A 139 23.46 -7.55 -6.31
N ARG A 140 22.77 -8.65 -6.00
CA ARG A 140 23.36 -9.88 -5.41
C ARG A 140 23.25 -11.10 -6.33
N VAL A 141 22.88 -10.88 -7.60
CA VAL A 141 22.92 -11.87 -8.69
C VAL A 141 24.07 -11.47 -9.61
#